data_AF-A0A0F0KG07-F1
#
_entry.id   AF-A0A0F0KG07-F1
#
_cell.length_a   1.000
_cell.length_b   1.000
_cell.length_c   1.000
_cell.angle_alpha   90.00
_cell.angle_beta   90.00
_cell.angle_gamma   90.00
#
_symmetry.space_group_name_H-M   'P 1'
#
loop_
_entity.id
_entity.type
_entity.pdbx_description
1 polymer ?
#
loop_
_entity_poly.entity_id
_entity_poly.type
_entity_poly.pdbx_seq_one_letter_code
_entity_poly.pdbx_strand_id
1 'polypeptide(L)'
;MRDVLQPIQQPGSVWPVELDVLLGEAGGRYFGSGYRRVRYGSPDDVEFWRDGTLRANVAVRYPAGWSTGADGALRNPHLSTLDAVVLPIIVFDRVISELGSSPGRVRVAAARLRSGAVAWTDLASVPVAVSVNGDEAGPWELTGTVGNMRVFVRLEGALDPHKRHTVASLAPAATVYGGAFRQTTTSSRLMRFEPESRTLIGEHRTKWDAKRIRTEAEGVESAWRPALTVIDHLAVMGQMAQSVIALSTDASRESMGTLWMRAIDIDAAEEPTVAPATWTSRMTLLRDRELRSDGLHDVRVQSTASTGVSVRASLAYTKGASS
;
A
#
# COMPACT_ATOMS: atom_id res chain seq x y z
N MET A 1 24.48 -3.19 13.14
CA MET A 1 23.85 -2.14 12.29
C MET A 1 24.20 -0.70 12.68
N ARG A 2 24.53 -0.39 13.95
CA ARG A 2 25.15 0.92 14.31
C ARG A 2 26.37 1.23 13.42
N ASP A 3 27.17 0.21 13.10
CA ASP A 3 28.33 0.32 12.22
C ASP A 3 28.01 0.64 10.74
N VAL A 4 26.75 0.46 10.29
CA VAL A 4 26.31 0.78 8.91
C VAL A 4 25.64 2.15 8.84
N LEU A 5 25.02 2.62 9.93
CA LEU A 5 24.35 3.93 9.98
C LEU A 5 25.35 5.07 10.12
N GLN A 6 26.39 4.90 10.94
CA GLN A 6 27.41 5.95 11.16
C GLN A 6 28.09 6.43 9.87
N PRO A 7 28.53 5.56 8.94
CA PRO A 7 29.11 6.01 7.67
C PRO A 7 28.12 6.73 6.73
N ILE A 8 26.82 6.44 6.83
CA ILE A 8 25.75 7.00 5.96
C ILE A 8 25.27 8.38 6.46
N GLN A 9 25.51 8.69 7.74
CA GLN A 9 25.14 9.96 8.36
C GLN A 9 26.28 11.00 8.36
N GLN A 10 27.53 10.60 8.09
CA GLN A 10 28.67 11.53 8.08
C GLN A 10 28.75 12.36 6.79
N PRO A 11 29.18 13.64 6.86
CA PRO A 11 29.56 14.39 5.66
C PRO A 11 30.62 13.62 4.86
N GLY A 12 30.28 13.12 3.66
CA GLY A 12 31.16 12.29 2.83
C GLY A 12 30.73 10.83 2.64
N SER A 13 29.54 10.42 3.12
CA SER A 13 28.97 9.10 2.87
C SER A 13 28.93 8.72 1.39
N VAL A 14 29.25 7.45 1.08
CA VAL A 14 29.18 6.91 -0.29
C VAL A 14 27.72 6.64 -0.64
N TRP A 15 27.10 7.60 -1.31
CA TRP A 15 25.82 7.44 -1.98
C TRP A 15 26.03 7.06 -3.46
N PRO A 16 25.10 6.34 -4.10
CA PRO A 16 23.83 5.82 -3.57
C PRO A 16 23.99 4.53 -2.75
N VAL A 17 23.01 4.22 -1.90
CA VAL A 17 22.94 3.00 -1.09
C VAL A 17 21.68 2.21 -1.44
N GLU A 18 21.78 0.90 -1.63
CA GLU A 18 20.59 0.06 -1.84
C GLU A 18 19.73 0.05 -0.56
N LEU A 19 18.41 0.20 -0.70
CA LEU A 19 17.47 0.23 0.44
C LEU A 19 17.64 -1.00 1.35
N ASP A 20 17.93 -2.16 0.76
CA ASP A 20 18.10 -3.43 1.49
C ASP A 20 19.34 -3.45 2.37
N VAL A 21 20.36 -2.62 2.11
CA VAL A 21 21.50 -2.43 3.02
C VAL A 21 21.05 -1.80 4.33
N LEU A 22 20.05 -0.90 4.28
CA LEU A 22 19.53 -0.20 5.46
C LEU A 22 18.45 -1.01 6.19
N LEU A 23 17.56 -1.67 5.45
CA LEU A 23 16.39 -2.33 6.01
C LEU A 23 16.51 -3.86 6.09
N GLY A 24 17.63 -4.45 5.66
CA GLY A 24 17.82 -5.90 5.52
C GLY A 24 17.25 -6.45 4.20
N GLU A 25 17.02 -7.76 4.09
CA GLU A 25 16.47 -8.33 2.86
C GLU A 25 14.96 -8.06 2.68
N ALA A 26 14.55 -7.74 1.45
CA ALA A 26 13.13 -7.55 1.11
C ALA A 26 12.25 -8.80 1.31
N GLY A 27 12.83 -10.01 1.29
CA GLY A 27 12.13 -11.30 1.43
C GLY A 27 11.32 -11.43 2.73
N GLY A 28 11.93 -10.99 3.85
CA GLY A 28 11.35 -11.03 5.19
C GLY A 28 10.47 -9.84 5.57
N ARG A 29 10.39 -8.81 4.71
CA ARG A 29 9.61 -7.59 4.97
C ARG A 29 8.24 -7.62 4.30
N TYR A 30 7.20 -7.19 5.03
CA TYR A 30 5.87 -7.02 4.46
C TYR A 30 5.89 -6.08 3.24
N PHE A 31 6.37 -4.84 3.39
CA PHE A 31 6.43 -3.87 2.29
C PHE A 31 7.53 -4.16 1.24
N GLY A 32 8.48 -5.06 1.50
CA GLY A 32 9.51 -5.45 0.54
C GLY A 32 8.99 -6.47 -0.48
N SER A 33 8.43 -7.58 0.01
CA SER A 33 7.88 -8.63 -0.85
C SER A 33 6.67 -9.37 -0.28
N GLY A 34 6.39 -9.22 1.03
CA GLY A 34 5.31 -9.93 1.70
C GLY A 34 3.93 -9.60 1.14
N TYR A 35 3.63 -8.33 0.88
CA TYR A 35 2.33 -7.89 0.37
C TYR A 35 1.96 -8.53 -0.98
N ARG A 36 2.94 -8.78 -1.86
CA ARG A 36 2.72 -9.42 -3.16
C ARG A 36 2.32 -10.90 -3.05
N ARG A 37 2.47 -11.51 -1.89
CA ARG A 37 2.08 -12.89 -1.63
C ARG A 37 0.68 -13.02 -1.03
N VAL A 38 0.07 -11.90 -0.61
CA VAL A 38 -1.33 -11.89 -0.13
C VAL A 38 -2.27 -12.31 -1.25
N ARG A 39 -3.30 -13.07 -0.89
CA ARG A 39 -4.37 -13.54 -1.78
C ARG A 39 -5.73 -13.08 -1.25
N TYR A 40 -6.60 -12.66 -2.14
CA TYR A 40 -7.96 -12.23 -1.82
C TYR A 40 -8.94 -13.26 -2.37
N GLY A 41 -9.92 -13.63 -1.55
CA GLY A 41 -11.07 -14.44 -1.96
C GLY A 41 -12.07 -13.61 -2.76
N SER A 42 -13.01 -14.30 -3.42
CA SER A 42 -14.18 -13.64 -3.99
C SER A 42 -15.01 -13.02 -2.87
N PRO A 43 -15.62 -11.84 -3.09
CA PRO A 43 -16.65 -11.34 -2.18
C PRO A 43 -17.82 -12.32 -2.16
N ASP A 44 -18.14 -12.83 -0.99
CA ASP A 44 -19.33 -13.66 -0.76
C ASP A 44 -20.53 -12.74 -0.48
N ASP A 45 -21.69 -13.09 -1.03
CA ASP A 45 -23.00 -12.47 -0.77
C ASP A 45 -22.96 -10.93 -0.75
N VAL A 46 -22.60 -10.31 -1.89
CA VAL A 46 -22.61 -8.84 -2.01
C VAL A 46 -24.05 -8.34 -1.88
N GLU A 47 -24.34 -7.68 -0.77
CA GLU A 47 -25.66 -7.15 -0.44
C GLU A 47 -25.74 -5.64 -0.68
N PHE A 48 -26.79 -5.22 -1.38
CA PHE A 48 -27.17 -3.81 -1.48
C PHE A 48 -28.15 -3.44 -0.37
N TRP A 49 -27.72 -2.58 0.53
CA TRP A 49 -28.56 -2.08 1.62
C TRP A 49 -29.36 -0.84 1.18
N ARG A 50 -30.52 -0.62 1.82
CA ARG A 50 -31.43 0.49 1.50
C ARG A 50 -30.81 1.88 1.66
N ASP A 51 -29.73 1.98 2.42
CA ASP A 51 -28.96 3.20 2.65
C ASP A 51 -27.90 3.47 1.56
N GLY A 52 -27.86 2.67 0.49
CA GLY A 52 -26.89 2.78 -0.60
C GLY A 52 -25.53 2.13 -0.27
N THR A 53 -25.44 1.35 0.80
CA THR A 53 -24.21 0.65 1.20
C THR A 53 -24.11 -0.72 0.54
N LEU A 54 -22.96 -1.01 -0.05
CA LEU A 54 -22.54 -2.35 -0.42
C LEU A 54 -21.92 -3.04 0.78
N ARG A 55 -22.39 -4.25 1.10
CA ARG A 55 -21.79 -5.09 2.13
C ARG A 55 -21.35 -6.42 1.55
N ALA A 56 -20.17 -6.88 1.94
CA ALA A 56 -19.65 -8.19 1.57
C ALA A 56 -18.66 -8.69 2.62
N ASN A 57 -18.43 -9.99 2.65
CA ASN A 57 -17.28 -10.56 3.35
C ASN A 57 -16.24 -11.00 2.33
N VAL A 58 -14.97 -10.70 2.61
CA VAL A 58 -13.85 -11.09 1.73
C VAL A 58 -12.77 -11.78 2.54
N ALA A 59 -12.39 -12.98 2.13
CA ALA A 59 -11.27 -13.69 2.74
C ALA A 59 -9.92 -13.06 2.31
N VAL A 60 -9.00 -12.89 3.26
CA VAL A 60 -7.62 -12.43 3.01
C VAL A 60 -6.65 -13.50 3.50
N ARG A 61 -5.80 -14.02 2.62
CA ARG A 61 -4.87 -15.09 2.95
C ARG A 61 -3.44 -14.58 2.88
N TYR A 62 -2.81 -14.50 4.05
CA TYR A 62 -1.40 -14.21 4.20
C TYR A 62 -0.59 -15.51 4.06
N PRO A 63 0.58 -15.49 3.40
CA PRO A 63 1.44 -16.67 3.34
C PRO A 63 2.04 -16.98 4.71
N ALA A 64 2.51 -18.21 4.90
CA ALA A 64 3.44 -18.49 5.99
C ALA A 64 4.68 -17.58 5.86
N GLY A 65 5.18 -17.05 6.99
CA GLY A 65 6.31 -16.11 6.96
C GLY A 65 6.01 -14.80 6.22
N TRP A 66 4.77 -14.30 6.29
CA TRP A 66 4.39 -13.04 5.63
C TRP A 66 5.21 -11.83 6.09
N SER A 67 5.61 -11.83 7.36
CA SER A 67 6.55 -10.89 7.96
C SER A 67 7.22 -11.51 9.18
N THR A 68 8.53 -11.36 9.28
CA THR A 68 9.31 -11.70 10.48
C THR A 68 9.67 -10.45 11.28
N GLY A 69 9.70 -10.59 12.60
CA GLY A 69 10.29 -9.61 13.52
C GLY A 69 11.81 -9.54 13.37
N ALA A 70 12.42 -8.57 14.05
CA ALA A 70 13.87 -8.42 14.10
C ALA A 70 14.56 -9.64 14.78
N ASP A 71 13.86 -10.28 15.71
CA ASP A 71 14.23 -11.51 16.42
C ASP A 71 13.94 -12.80 15.61
N GLY A 72 13.46 -12.67 14.38
CA GLY A 72 13.03 -13.80 13.56
C GLY A 72 11.66 -14.38 13.92
N ALA A 73 10.97 -13.84 14.93
CA ALA A 73 9.66 -14.33 15.33
C ALA A 73 8.60 -14.01 14.26
N LEU A 74 7.68 -14.94 14.03
CA LEU A 74 6.55 -14.75 13.12
C LEU A 74 5.55 -13.76 13.71
N ARG A 75 5.19 -12.74 12.94
CA ARG A 75 4.13 -11.80 13.35
C ARG A 75 2.75 -12.44 13.15
N ASN A 76 1.82 -12.19 14.09
CA ASN A 76 0.44 -12.59 13.90
C ASN A 76 -0.17 -11.82 12.71
N PRO A 77 -0.67 -12.52 11.67
CA PRO A 77 -1.32 -11.87 10.53
C PRO A 77 -2.48 -10.98 10.97
N HIS A 78 -2.57 -9.82 10.35
CA HIS A 78 -3.68 -8.88 10.55
C HIS A 78 -3.93 -8.09 9.27
N LEU A 79 -5.13 -7.53 9.18
CA LEU A 79 -5.55 -6.72 8.05
C LEU A 79 -4.60 -5.52 7.88
N SER A 80 -4.00 -5.37 6.71
CA SER A 80 -3.10 -4.28 6.41
C SER A 80 -3.83 -3.08 5.82
N THR A 81 -3.13 -1.96 5.75
CA THR A 81 -3.60 -0.78 5.02
C THR A 81 -3.66 -1.00 3.51
N LEU A 82 -2.85 -1.91 2.94
CA LEU A 82 -2.94 -2.25 1.52
C LEU A 82 -4.22 -3.02 1.26
N ASP A 83 -4.56 -3.97 2.13
CA ASP A 83 -5.81 -4.74 2.03
C ASP A 83 -7.02 -3.79 2.14
N ALA A 84 -6.97 -2.80 3.05
CA ALA A 84 -8.03 -1.81 3.21
C ALA A 84 -8.26 -0.92 1.97
N VAL A 85 -7.26 -0.77 1.09
CA VAL A 85 -7.44 -0.12 -0.22
C VAL A 85 -7.96 -1.11 -1.26
N VAL A 86 -7.42 -2.33 -1.27
CA VAL A 86 -7.74 -3.35 -2.26
C VAL A 86 -9.18 -3.85 -2.15
N LEU A 87 -9.66 -4.14 -0.93
CA LEU A 87 -10.94 -4.83 -0.73
C LEU A 87 -12.16 -4.04 -1.25
N PRO A 88 -12.30 -2.71 -1.01
CA PRO A 88 -13.36 -1.91 -1.62
C PRO A 88 -13.33 -1.94 -3.16
N ILE A 89 -12.13 -1.95 -3.76
CA ILE A 89 -11.97 -1.98 -5.21
C ILE A 89 -12.38 -3.36 -5.77
N ILE A 90 -12.08 -4.45 -5.07
CA ILE A 90 -12.54 -5.79 -5.46
C ILE A 90 -14.07 -5.88 -5.44
N VAL A 91 -14.72 -5.33 -4.40
CA VAL A 91 -16.19 -5.28 -4.31
C VAL A 91 -16.77 -4.41 -5.43
N PHE A 92 -16.15 -3.27 -5.72
CA PHE A 92 -16.53 -2.40 -6.84
C PHE A 92 -16.43 -3.12 -8.20
N ASP A 93 -15.28 -3.73 -8.50
CA ASP A 93 -15.06 -4.50 -9.74
C ASP A 93 -16.12 -5.60 -9.91
N ARG A 94 -16.46 -6.31 -8.82
CA ARG A 94 -17.47 -7.35 -8.81
C ARG A 94 -18.85 -6.81 -9.20
N VAL A 95 -19.28 -5.72 -8.56
CA VAL A 95 -20.60 -5.10 -8.81
C VAL A 95 -20.69 -4.54 -10.22
N ILE A 96 -19.69 -3.79 -10.67
CA ILE A 96 -19.68 -3.21 -12.02
C ILE A 96 -19.71 -4.30 -13.10
N SER A 97 -18.99 -5.40 -12.87
CA SER A 97 -19.02 -6.56 -13.76
C SER A 97 -20.40 -7.23 -13.82
N GLU A 98 -21.09 -7.37 -12.68
CA GLU A 98 -22.47 -7.90 -12.62
C GLU A 98 -23.49 -7.00 -13.31
N LEU A 99 -23.28 -5.69 -13.27
CA LEU A 99 -24.06 -4.69 -14.02
C LEU A 99 -23.72 -4.69 -15.52
N GLY A 100 -22.80 -5.54 -15.98
CA GLY A 100 -22.44 -5.70 -17.39
C GLY A 100 -21.54 -4.60 -17.95
N SER A 101 -20.91 -3.82 -17.07
CA SER A 101 -19.96 -2.75 -17.44
C SER A 101 -18.51 -3.15 -17.12
N SER A 102 -17.54 -2.42 -17.69
CA SER A 102 -16.13 -2.62 -17.40
C SER A 102 -15.49 -1.35 -16.81
N PRO A 103 -14.79 -1.44 -15.66
CA PRO A 103 -14.11 -0.31 -15.04
C PRO A 103 -12.66 -0.15 -15.52
N GLY A 104 -12.28 -0.73 -16.65
CA GLY A 104 -10.87 -0.78 -17.09
C GLY A 104 -10.20 0.59 -17.26
N ARG A 105 -10.98 1.61 -17.61
CA ARG A 105 -10.56 3.03 -17.76
C ARG A 105 -10.88 3.88 -16.52
N VAL A 106 -11.20 3.25 -15.41
CA VAL A 106 -11.33 3.89 -14.09
C VAL A 106 -9.99 3.74 -13.37
N ARG A 107 -9.47 4.82 -12.78
CA ARG A 107 -8.22 4.83 -11.99
C ARG A 107 -8.46 5.23 -10.55
N VAL A 108 -7.56 4.80 -9.66
CA VAL A 108 -7.57 5.23 -8.26
C VAL A 108 -6.91 6.60 -8.15
N ALA A 109 -7.73 7.63 -7.95
CA ALA A 109 -7.25 9.01 -7.86
C ALA A 109 -6.85 9.41 -6.44
N ALA A 110 -7.47 8.81 -5.42
CA ALA A 110 -7.10 9.04 -4.02
C ALA A 110 -7.52 7.86 -3.13
N ALA A 111 -6.78 7.65 -2.04
CA ALA A 111 -7.17 6.74 -0.97
C ALA A 111 -6.87 7.36 0.40
N ARG A 112 -7.80 7.27 1.34
CA ARG A 112 -7.64 7.78 2.71
C ARG A 112 -8.08 6.70 3.68
N LEU A 113 -7.21 6.43 4.66
CA LEU A 113 -7.39 5.34 5.61
C LEU A 113 -7.21 5.87 7.03
N ARG A 114 -8.02 5.38 7.96
CA ARG A 114 -7.80 5.55 9.40
C ARG A 114 -7.94 4.18 10.07
N SER A 115 -6.88 3.73 10.72
CA SER A 115 -6.89 2.43 11.39
C SER A 115 -7.86 2.39 12.56
N GLY A 116 -8.39 1.22 12.87
CA GLY A 116 -9.06 0.96 14.15
C GLY A 116 -8.08 1.04 15.32
N ALA A 117 -8.62 0.98 16.55
CA ALA A 117 -7.83 0.99 17.78
C ALA A 117 -7.06 -0.34 18.01
N VAL A 118 -7.52 -1.43 17.40
CA VAL A 118 -6.95 -2.78 17.53
C VAL A 118 -6.75 -3.36 16.13
N ALA A 119 -5.77 -4.26 15.96
CA ALA A 119 -5.60 -4.96 14.68
C ALA A 119 -6.77 -5.92 14.42
N TRP A 120 -7.28 -5.95 13.18
CA TRP A 120 -8.27 -6.94 12.77
C TRP A 120 -7.57 -8.25 12.40
N THR A 121 -7.90 -9.34 13.09
CA THR A 121 -7.21 -10.64 12.95
C THR A 121 -8.06 -11.75 12.33
N ASP A 122 -9.39 -11.56 12.22
CA ASP A 122 -10.25 -12.52 11.52
C ASP A 122 -10.15 -12.31 10.01
N LEU A 123 -9.15 -12.95 9.41
CA LEU A 123 -8.84 -12.82 7.99
C LEU A 123 -9.65 -13.79 7.11
N ALA A 124 -10.36 -14.74 7.70
CA ALA A 124 -11.20 -15.66 6.94
C ALA A 124 -12.46 -14.95 6.42
N SER A 125 -12.94 -13.96 7.16
CA SER A 125 -14.13 -13.17 6.82
C SER A 125 -13.92 -11.70 7.19
N VAL A 126 -13.30 -10.92 6.29
CA VAL A 126 -13.13 -9.49 6.50
C VAL A 126 -14.39 -8.76 6.01
N PRO A 127 -15.14 -8.07 6.89
CA PRO A 127 -16.31 -7.32 6.47
C PRO A 127 -15.89 -6.08 5.70
N VAL A 128 -16.51 -5.88 4.53
CA VAL A 128 -16.42 -4.69 3.71
C VAL A 128 -17.79 -4.06 3.70
N ALA A 129 -17.90 -2.80 4.13
CA ALA A 129 -19.14 -2.04 4.10
C ALA A 129 -18.84 -0.65 3.54
N VAL A 130 -19.20 -0.40 2.28
CA VAL A 130 -18.87 0.85 1.59
C VAL A 130 -20.09 1.41 0.86
N SER A 131 -20.39 2.68 1.09
CA SER A 131 -21.32 3.44 0.26
C SER A 131 -20.60 3.87 -1.01
N VAL A 132 -21.29 3.76 -2.15
CA VAL A 132 -20.76 4.16 -3.45
C VAL A 132 -21.52 5.40 -3.91
N ASN A 133 -20.83 6.53 -3.97
CA ASN A 133 -21.37 7.78 -4.47
C ASN A 133 -20.72 8.11 -5.82
N GLY A 134 -21.51 8.31 -6.87
CA GLY A 134 -21.03 8.66 -8.21
C GLY A 134 -22.09 8.35 -9.26
N ASP A 135 -21.95 8.93 -10.45
CA ASP A 135 -22.80 8.63 -11.61
C ASP A 135 -22.02 7.79 -12.65
N GLU A 136 -22.58 7.58 -13.86
CA GLU A 136 -21.91 6.81 -14.92
C GLU A 136 -20.61 7.47 -15.43
N ALA A 137 -20.43 8.78 -15.24
CA ALA A 137 -19.29 9.55 -15.72
C ALA A 137 -18.19 9.74 -14.66
N GLY A 138 -18.48 9.41 -13.41
CA GLY A 138 -17.57 9.59 -12.29
C GLY A 138 -17.40 11.07 -11.87
N PRO A 139 -16.61 11.35 -10.81
CA PRO A 139 -15.86 10.38 -10.00
C PRO A 139 -16.76 9.49 -9.14
N TRP A 140 -16.25 8.31 -8.77
CA TRP A 140 -16.87 7.46 -7.74
C TRP A 140 -16.12 7.58 -6.43
N GLU A 141 -16.86 7.71 -5.34
CA GLU A 141 -16.34 7.75 -3.99
C GLU A 141 -16.85 6.54 -3.23
N LEU A 142 -15.92 5.65 -2.84
CA LEU A 142 -16.19 4.50 -1.98
C LEU A 142 -15.86 4.91 -0.55
N THR A 143 -16.88 5.09 0.29
CA THR A 143 -16.69 5.52 1.69
C THR A 143 -17.28 4.51 2.65
N GLY A 144 -16.51 4.09 3.65
CA GLY A 144 -17.03 3.18 4.67
C GLY A 144 -15.94 2.50 5.49
N THR A 145 -16.05 1.19 5.66
CA THR A 145 -15.15 0.41 6.51
C THR A 145 -14.70 -0.91 5.87
N VAL A 146 -13.48 -1.31 6.21
CA VAL A 146 -12.91 -2.64 5.92
C VAL A 146 -12.36 -3.21 7.23
N GLY A 147 -12.94 -4.30 7.72
CA GLY A 147 -12.73 -4.74 9.10
C GLY A 147 -13.14 -3.64 10.06
N ASN A 148 -12.16 -3.09 10.80
CA ASN A 148 -12.35 -1.93 11.67
C ASN A 148 -11.63 -0.65 11.18
N MET A 149 -11.11 -0.64 9.95
CA MET A 149 -10.49 0.54 9.36
C MET A 149 -11.54 1.37 8.64
N ARG A 150 -11.51 2.70 8.82
CA ARG A 150 -12.28 3.62 7.99
C ARG A 150 -11.54 3.86 6.68
N VAL A 151 -12.27 3.80 5.58
CA VAL A 151 -11.72 3.90 4.23
C VAL A 151 -12.50 4.91 3.40
N PHE A 152 -11.76 5.62 2.56
CA PHE A 152 -12.27 6.41 1.46
C PHE A 152 -11.39 6.09 0.24
N VAL A 153 -12.00 5.80 -0.89
CA VAL A 153 -11.31 5.65 -2.18
C VAL A 153 -12.03 6.48 -3.22
N ARG A 154 -11.31 7.37 -3.90
CA ARG A 154 -11.83 8.10 -5.05
C ARG A 154 -11.34 7.43 -6.33
N LEU A 155 -12.28 7.11 -7.18
CA LEU A 155 -12.07 6.53 -8.50
C LEU A 155 -12.45 7.58 -9.55
N GLU A 156 -11.62 7.76 -10.57
CA GLU A 156 -11.83 8.73 -11.65
C GLU A 156 -11.74 8.02 -13.01
N GLY A 157 -12.61 8.37 -13.95
CA GLY A 157 -12.66 7.75 -15.28
C GLY A 157 -14.09 7.48 -15.71
N ALA A 158 -14.27 6.71 -16.78
CA ALA A 158 -15.59 6.33 -17.29
C ALA A 158 -15.74 4.80 -17.29
N LEU A 159 -16.94 4.32 -17.00
CA LEU A 159 -17.32 2.92 -17.21
C LEU A 159 -17.52 2.66 -18.70
N ASP A 160 -17.21 1.45 -19.17
CA ASP A 160 -17.54 0.99 -20.51
C ASP A 160 -18.75 0.05 -20.45
N PRO A 161 -19.96 0.52 -20.83
CA PRO A 161 -21.20 -0.26 -20.73
C PRO A 161 -21.36 -1.32 -21.84
N HIS A 162 -20.50 -1.31 -22.86
CA HIS A 162 -20.62 -2.22 -24.01
C HIS A 162 -19.66 -3.40 -23.96
N LYS A 163 -18.76 -3.43 -22.97
CA LYS A 163 -17.86 -4.55 -22.73
C LYS A 163 -18.49 -5.56 -21.77
N ARG A 164 -19.45 -6.35 -22.27
CA ARG A 164 -20.01 -7.49 -21.51
C ARG A 164 -18.93 -8.52 -21.26
N HIS A 165 -18.56 -8.71 -19.99
CA HIS A 165 -17.84 -9.90 -19.56
C HIS A 165 -18.79 -11.10 -19.73
N THR A 166 -18.32 -12.17 -20.36
CA THR A 166 -19.10 -13.39 -20.66
C THR A 166 -19.48 -14.13 -19.38
N VAL A 167 -20.53 -13.67 -18.67
CA VAL A 167 -21.35 -14.31 -17.60
C VAL A 167 -20.62 -14.96 -16.40
N ALA A 168 -19.34 -15.26 -16.49
CA ALA A 168 -18.53 -15.70 -15.37
C ALA A 168 -18.14 -14.48 -14.55
N SER A 169 -18.53 -14.49 -13.26
CA SER A 169 -18.07 -13.56 -12.25
C SER A 169 -16.57 -13.31 -12.38
N LEU A 170 -16.16 -12.05 -12.49
CA LEU A 170 -14.76 -11.66 -12.51
C LEU A 170 -14.08 -12.12 -11.21
N ALA A 171 -13.25 -13.17 -11.30
CA ALA A 171 -12.52 -13.67 -10.15
C ALA A 171 -11.52 -12.60 -9.68
N PRO A 172 -11.39 -12.33 -8.37
CA PRO A 172 -10.48 -11.28 -7.89
C PRO A 172 -9.05 -11.46 -8.38
N ALA A 173 -8.56 -12.70 -8.47
CA ALA A 173 -7.23 -13.01 -8.97
C ALA A 173 -6.99 -12.57 -10.42
N ALA A 174 -8.05 -12.36 -11.21
CA ALA A 174 -8.02 -11.86 -12.58
C ALA A 174 -8.13 -10.33 -12.68
N THR A 175 -8.23 -9.59 -11.57
CA THR A 175 -8.29 -8.12 -11.57
C THR A 175 -6.93 -7.47 -11.31
N VAL A 176 -6.81 -6.16 -11.54
CA VAL A 176 -5.62 -5.40 -11.14
C VAL A 176 -5.36 -5.53 -9.65
N TYR A 177 -6.31 -5.10 -8.83
CA TYR A 177 -6.14 -4.98 -7.39
C TYR A 177 -6.27 -6.32 -6.66
N GLY A 178 -6.97 -7.31 -7.22
CA GLY A 178 -7.07 -8.64 -6.64
C GLY A 178 -5.93 -9.59 -7.01
N GLY A 179 -5.11 -9.27 -8.03
CA GLY A 179 -3.96 -10.12 -8.28
C GLY A 179 -2.85 -9.66 -9.20
N ALA A 180 -3.11 -8.85 -10.22
CA ALA A 180 -2.09 -8.55 -11.21
C ALA A 180 -1.08 -7.48 -10.76
N PHE A 181 -1.39 -6.63 -9.77
CA PHE A 181 -0.38 -5.73 -9.14
C PHE A 181 0.85 -6.51 -8.60
N ARG A 182 0.69 -7.79 -8.28
CA ARG A 182 1.74 -8.67 -7.72
C ARG A 182 2.84 -9.02 -8.74
N GLN A 183 2.62 -8.74 -10.03
CA GLN A 183 3.56 -8.96 -11.13
C GLN A 183 4.54 -7.79 -11.30
N THR A 184 4.28 -6.67 -10.63
CA THR A 184 5.17 -5.52 -10.56
C THR A 184 6.18 -5.71 -9.42
N THR A 185 7.44 -5.34 -9.67
CA THR A 185 8.51 -5.39 -8.67
C THR A 185 9.30 -4.09 -8.68
N THR A 186 9.57 -3.52 -7.51
CA THR A 186 10.32 -2.27 -7.38
C THR A 186 11.57 -2.46 -6.54
N SER A 187 12.72 -2.12 -7.11
CA SER A 187 14.00 -1.98 -6.40
C SER A 187 14.26 -0.50 -6.11
N SER A 188 14.77 -0.19 -4.92
CA SER A 188 14.98 1.20 -4.48
C SER A 188 16.42 1.45 -4.07
N ARG A 189 16.99 2.55 -4.57
CA ARG A 189 18.26 3.12 -4.15
C ARG A 189 18.01 4.41 -3.40
N LEU A 190 18.57 4.52 -2.22
CA LEU A 190 18.60 5.76 -1.47
C LEU A 190 19.73 6.61 -2.06
N MET A 191 19.40 7.84 -2.47
CA MET A 191 20.30 8.71 -3.22
C MET A 191 20.99 9.72 -2.33
N ARG A 192 20.27 10.25 -1.33
CA ARG A 192 20.82 11.14 -0.30
C ARG A 192 19.85 11.29 0.87
N PHE A 193 20.39 11.59 2.03
CA PHE A 193 19.65 12.06 3.20
C PHE A 193 20.09 13.47 3.55
N GLU A 194 19.12 14.34 3.80
CA GLU A 194 19.31 15.74 4.19
C GLU A 194 18.94 15.87 5.68
N PRO A 195 19.93 15.93 6.60
CA PRO A 195 19.65 15.86 8.03
C PRO A 195 18.85 17.06 8.57
N GLU A 196 19.12 18.26 8.06
CA GLU A 196 18.46 19.50 8.48
C GLU A 196 16.96 19.49 8.19
N SER A 197 16.59 19.07 6.97
CA SER A 197 15.20 18.96 6.51
C SER A 197 14.58 17.60 6.83
N ARG A 198 15.35 16.67 7.43
CA ARG A 198 15.00 15.26 7.66
C ARG A 198 14.36 14.61 6.45
N THR A 199 14.99 14.81 5.30
CA THR A 199 14.46 14.43 3.99
C THR A 199 15.34 13.38 3.33
N LEU A 200 14.74 12.24 2.99
CA LEU A 200 15.37 11.13 2.28
C LEU A 200 14.90 11.13 0.82
N ILE A 201 15.85 11.09 -0.11
CA ILE A 201 15.58 11.02 -1.54
C ILE A 201 15.95 9.63 -2.05
N GLY A 202 15.05 9.04 -2.84
CA GLY A 202 15.23 7.71 -3.43
C GLY A 202 15.00 7.70 -4.94
N GLU A 203 15.72 6.83 -5.64
CA GLU A 203 15.42 6.38 -7.01
C GLU A 203 14.81 4.98 -6.94
N HIS A 204 13.75 4.76 -7.70
CA HIS A 204 13.00 3.53 -7.73
C HIS A 204 12.93 3.02 -9.17
N ARG A 205 13.25 1.75 -9.36
CA ARG A 205 13.12 1.08 -10.66
C ARG A 205 12.08 -0.01 -10.55
N THR A 206 11.03 0.16 -11.34
CA THR A 206 9.90 -0.74 -11.37
C THR A 206 9.94 -1.57 -12.64
N LYS A 207 9.90 -2.88 -12.47
CA LYS A 207 9.92 -3.87 -13.55
C LYS A 207 8.64 -4.69 -13.50
N TRP A 208 8.22 -5.15 -14.67
CA TRP A 208 7.13 -6.07 -14.86
C TRP A 208 7.65 -7.47 -15.16
N ASP A 209 7.18 -8.48 -14.43
CA ASP A 209 7.51 -9.88 -14.69
C ASP A 209 6.59 -10.49 -15.77
N ALA A 210 6.98 -10.31 -17.03
CA ALA A 210 6.25 -10.85 -18.18
C ALA A 210 6.12 -12.39 -18.19
N LYS A 211 6.98 -13.11 -17.46
CA LYS A 211 6.97 -14.59 -17.44
C LYS A 211 5.87 -15.17 -16.56
N ARG A 212 5.21 -14.35 -15.74
CA ARG A 212 4.11 -14.74 -14.84
C ARG A 212 2.70 -14.58 -15.44
N ILE A 213 2.59 -14.32 -16.74
CA ILE A 213 1.30 -14.10 -17.40
C ILE A 213 0.64 -15.43 -17.74
N ARG A 214 -0.61 -15.61 -17.29
CA ARG A 214 -1.51 -16.66 -17.81
C ARG A 214 -2.80 -16.08 -18.43
N THR A 215 -3.16 -14.84 -18.14
CA THR A 215 -4.37 -14.16 -18.63
C THR A 215 -4.23 -12.64 -18.59
N GLU A 216 -4.87 -11.94 -19.54
CA GLU A 216 -5.13 -10.51 -19.42
C GLU A 216 -5.97 -10.27 -18.16
N ALA A 217 -5.57 -9.30 -17.36
CA ALA A 217 -6.27 -9.02 -16.12
C ALA A 217 -7.14 -7.76 -16.29
N GLU A 218 -8.33 -7.78 -15.74
CA GLU A 218 -9.41 -6.80 -15.91
C GLU A 218 -9.56 -5.92 -14.66
N GLY A 219 -10.69 -5.20 -14.53
CA GLY A 219 -11.01 -4.35 -13.38
C GLY A 219 -10.41 -2.94 -13.44
N VAL A 220 -10.63 -2.16 -12.37
CA VAL A 220 -10.08 -0.80 -12.19
C VAL A 220 -8.60 -0.77 -12.54
N GLU A 221 -8.20 0.17 -13.40
CA GLU A 221 -6.86 0.41 -13.97
C GLU A 221 -6.37 -0.59 -15.03
N SER A 222 -7.20 -1.53 -15.49
CA SER A 222 -6.74 -2.53 -16.45
C SER A 222 -6.30 -1.96 -17.80
N ALA A 223 -6.78 -0.78 -18.19
CA ALA A 223 -6.43 -0.14 -19.46
C ALA A 223 -4.99 0.38 -19.54
N TRP A 224 -4.34 0.65 -18.39
CA TRP A 224 -2.96 1.17 -18.34
C TRP A 224 -1.92 0.07 -18.12
N ARG A 225 -2.34 -1.20 -18.07
CA ARG A 225 -1.44 -2.27 -17.70
C ARG A 225 -0.34 -2.54 -18.76
N PRO A 226 0.87 -2.92 -18.33
CA PRO A 226 1.34 -2.95 -16.94
C PRO A 226 1.67 -1.54 -16.43
N ALA A 227 1.15 -1.15 -15.28
CA ALA A 227 1.42 0.17 -14.66
C ALA A 227 1.60 0.05 -13.15
N LEU A 228 2.19 1.10 -12.57
CA LEU A 228 2.24 1.30 -11.13
C LEU A 228 0.84 1.61 -10.61
N THR A 229 0.47 0.91 -9.54
CA THR A 229 -0.77 1.14 -8.80
C THR A 229 -0.48 1.94 -7.52
N VAL A 230 -1.53 2.42 -6.85
CA VAL A 230 -1.36 3.02 -5.50
C VAL A 230 -0.74 2.03 -4.50
N ILE A 231 -0.86 0.71 -4.72
CA ILE A 231 -0.24 -0.32 -3.88
C ILE A 231 1.28 -0.30 -4.00
N ASP A 232 1.81 -0.12 -5.21
CA ASP A 232 3.25 0.00 -5.44
C ASP A 232 3.82 1.24 -4.74
N HIS A 233 3.12 2.37 -4.86
CA HIS A 233 3.49 3.61 -4.18
C HIS A 233 3.45 3.44 -2.65
N LEU A 234 2.36 2.93 -2.09
CA LEU A 234 2.22 2.72 -0.65
C LEU A 234 3.29 1.75 -0.10
N ALA A 235 3.64 0.69 -0.84
CA ALA A 235 4.68 -0.24 -0.43
C ALA A 235 6.08 0.41 -0.41
N VAL A 236 6.43 1.16 -1.46
CA VAL A 236 7.70 1.91 -1.48
C VAL A 236 7.71 2.98 -0.38
N MET A 237 6.62 3.71 -0.20
CA MET A 237 6.53 4.74 0.84
C MET A 237 6.62 4.17 2.25
N GLY A 238 6.03 3.00 2.53
CA GLY A 238 6.18 2.32 3.81
C GLY A 238 7.65 1.99 4.14
N GLN A 239 8.42 1.58 3.13
CA GLN A 239 9.86 1.34 3.30
C GLN A 239 10.67 2.64 3.44
N MET A 240 10.36 3.67 2.64
CA MET A 240 11.01 4.98 2.75
C MET A 240 10.74 5.63 4.11
N ALA A 241 9.55 5.44 4.69
CA ALA A 241 9.21 5.92 6.02
C ALA A 241 10.06 5.23 7.10
N GLN A 242 10.24 3.91 7.00
CA GLN A 242 11.17 3.17 7.87
C GLN A 242 12.59 3.72 7.80
N SER A 243 13.07 3.96 6.58
CA SER A 243 14.42 4.48 6.34
C SER A 243 14.63 5.89 6.88
N VAL A 244 13.69 6.82 6.64
CA VAL A 244 13.84 8.20 7.10
C VAL A 244 13.78 8.30 8.63
N ILE A 245 12.95 7.48 9.29
CA ILE A 245 12.91 7.41 10.75
C ILE A 245 14.25 6.88 11.28
N ALA A 246 14.77 5.79 10.69
CA ALA A 246 16.08 5.22 11.06
C ALA A 246 17.19 6.27 11.04
N LEU A 247 17.29 6.98 9.90
CA LEU A 247 18.33 7.98 9.67
C LEU A 247 18.16 9.21 10.57
N SER A 248 16.92 9.58 10.92
CA SER A 248 16.64 10.78 11.72
C SER A 248 16.78 10.57 13.23
N THR A 249 16.71 9.33 13.71
CA THR A 249 16.67 9.01 15.15
C THR A 249 17.92 8.25 15.63
N ASP A 250 18.86 8.01 14.71
CA ASP A 250 20.00 7.09 14.88
C ASP A 250 19.60 5.72 15.45
N ALA A 251 18.36 5.32 15.16
CA ALA A 251 17.78 4.07 15.62
C ALA A 251 17.98 3.00 14.53
N SER A 252 18.46 1.82 14.89
CA SER A 252 18.42 0.67 14.00
C SER A 252 16.97 0.22 13.80
N ARG A 253 16.67 -0.43 12.67
CA ARG A 253 15.37 -1.08 12.45
C ARG A 253 15.02 -2.05 13.58
N GLU A 254 16.00 -2.71 14.19
CA GLU A 254 15.81 -3.62 15.32
C GLU A 254 15.35 -2.88 16.58
N SER A 255 15.82 -1.64 16.76
CA SER A 255 15.38 -0.76 17.85
C SER A 255 14.06 -0.04 17.58
N MET A 256 13.60 -0.01 16.33
CA MET A 256 12.24 0.41 16.00
C MET A 256 11.34 -0.83 16.00
N GLY A 257 10.48 -0.95 17.02
CA GLY A 257 9.49 -2.03 17.08
C GLY A 257 8.53 -2.04 15.89
N THR A 258 7.38 -2.68 16.06
CA THR A 258 6.35 -2.65 15.00
C THR A 258 5.90 -1.22 14.72
N LEU A 259 6.03 -0.79 13.46
CA LEU A 259 5.43 0.44 12.96
C LEU A 259 3.94 0.21 12.71
N TRP A 260 3.13 0.90 13.47
CA TRP A 260 1.68 0.90 13.38
C TRP A 260 1.22 2.07 12.54
N MET A 261 0.56 1.80 11.42
CA MET A 261 0.02 2.84 10.57
C MET A 261 -1.35 3.28 11.08
N ARG A 262 -1.46 4.56 11.47
CA ARG A 262 -2.69 5.13 12.05
C ARG A 262 -3.57 5.80 11.01
N ALA A 263 -2.92 6.49 10.08
CA ALA A 263 -3.59 7.23 9.02
C ALA A 263 -2.72 7.26 7.76
N ILE A 264 -3.36 7.18 6.61
CA ILE A 264 -2.74 7.42 5.30
C ILE A 264 -3.69 8.30 4.50
N ASP A 265 -3.13 9.27 3.80
CA ASP A 265 -3.77 9.99 2.71
C ASP A 265 -2.83 9.89 1.50
N ILE A 266 -3.28 9.25 0.42
CA ILE A 266 -2.57 9.19 -0.87
C ILE A 266 -3.42 9.87 -1.94
N ASP A 267 -2.79 10.75 -2.71
CA ASP A 267 -3.38 11.40 -3.89
C ASP A 267 -2.53 11.01 -5.12
N ALA A 268 -3.20 10.46 -6.13
CA ALA A 268 -2.65 9.99 -7.41
C ALA A 268 -3.45 10.63 -8.55
N ALA A 269 -3.32 11.96 -8.67
CA ALA A 269 -4.15 12.76 -9.58
C ALA A 269 -3.86 12.51 -11.07
N GLU A 270 -2.69 11.97 -11.41
CA GLU A 270 -2.28 11.67 -12.77
C GLU A 270 -2.67 10.24 -13.18
N GLU A 271 -2.53 9.92 -14.46
CA GLU A 271 -2.72 8.56 -14.95
C GLU A 271 -1.63 7.61 -14.40
N PRO A 272 -1.96 6.31 -14.22
CA PRO A 272 -0.99 5.32 -13.78
C PRO A 272 0.27 5.30 -14.67
N THR A 273 1.45 5.34 -14.04
CA THR A 273 2.72 5.28 -14.77
C THR A 273 2.96 3.87 -15.31
N VAL A 274 3.05 3.73 -16.63
CA VAL A 274 3.30 2.44 -17.30
C VAL A 274 4.69 1.90 -16.96
N ALA A 275 4.77 0.62 -16.63
CA ALA A 275 6.01 -0.10 -16.34
C ALA A 275 6.59 -0.76 -17.62
N PRO A 276 7.93 -0.91 -17.75
CA PRO A 276 8.95 -0.56 -16.76
C PRO A 276 9.15 0.95 -16.63
N ALA A 277 9.39 1.40 -15.40
CA ALA A 277 9.54 2.83 -15.10
C ALA A 277 10.68 3.07 -14.10
N THR A 278 11.37 4.20 -14.28
CA THR A 278 12.26 4.76 -13.26
C THR A 278 11.61 6.04 -12.74
N TRP A 279 11.54 6.18 -11.43
CA TRP A 279 10.92 7.33 -10.77
C TRP A 279 11.66 7.66 -9.49
N THR A 280 11.53 8.90 -9.02
CA THR A 280 12.17 9.35 -7.78
C THR A 280 11.12 9.66 -6.72
N SER A 281 11.51 9.61 -5.46
CA SER A 281 10.69 10.10 -4.36
C SER A 281 11.49 10.95 -3.38
N ARG A 282 10.78 11.84 -2.70
CA ARG A 282 11.27 12.63 -1.59
C ARG A 282 10.39 12.35 -0.38
N MET A 283 10.94 11.73 0.65
CA MET A 283 10.28 11.39 1.90
C MET A 283 10.80 12.28 3.03
N THR A 284 9.93 13.03 3.69
CA THR A 284 10.27 13.95 4.78
C THR A 284 9.63 13.49 6.08
N LEU A 285 10.43 13.41 7.15
CA LEU A 285 9.95 13.24 8.51
C LEU A 285 9.50 14.59 9.08
N LEU A 286 8.19 14.85 9.01
CA LEU A 286 7.58 16.11 9.44
C LEU A 286 7.53 16.26 10.97
N ARG A 287 7.35 15.13 11.67
CA ARG A 287 7.24 15.10 13.12
C ARG A 287 7.66 13.75 13.64
N ASP A 288 8.40 13.77 14.75
CA ASP A 288 8.62 12.64 15.63
C ASP A 288 8.47 13.16 17.06
N ARG A 289 7.47 12.65 17.78
CA ARG A 289 7.18 13.05 19.16
C ARG A 289 6.98 11.82 20.02
N GLU A 290 7.79 11.67 21.05
CA GLU A 290 7.53 10.72 22.13
C GLU A 290 6.28 11.15 22.90
N LEU A 291 5.28 10.25 22.96
CA LEU A 291 4.00 10.50 23.62
C LEU A 291 3.99 10.01 25.08
N ARG A 292 4.83 9.03 25.40
CA ARG A 292 4.85 8.33 26.68
C ARG A 292 6.28 7.92 26.99
N SER A 293 6.64 7.93 28.27
CA SER A 293 7.97 7.51 28.76
C SER A 293 8.28 6.02 28.58
N ASP A 294 7.34 5.25 28.03
CA ASP A 294 7.55 3.86 27.60
C ASP A 294 8.11 3.77 26.17
N GLY A 295 8.50 4.90 25.58
CA GLY A 295 9.13 4.96 24.25
C GLY A 295 8.14 4.87 23.10
N LEU A 296 6.85 5.18 23.30
CA LEU A 296 5.89 5.30 22.20
C LEU A 296 6.06 6.63 21.46
N HIS A 297 6.37 6.56 20.17
CA HIS A 297 6.52 7.71 19.29
C HIS A 297 5.32 7.87 18.35
N ASP A 298 4.90 9.12 18.15
CA ASP A 298 3.94 9.57 17.14
C ASP A 298 4.68 10.28 16.01
N VAL A 299 4.63 9.68 14.83
CA VAL A 299 5.38 10.10 13.66
C VAL A 299 4.44 10.60 12.58
N ARG A 300 4.84 11.67 11.89
CA ARG A 300 4.23 12.09 10.64
C ARG A 300 5.28 12.15 9.55
N VAL A 301 4.96 11.54 8.41
CA VAL A 301 5.79 11.57 7.21
C VAL A 301 4.98 12.09 6.03
N GLN A 302 5.68 12.70 5.09
CA GLN A 302 5.13 13.09 3.80
C GLN A 302 6.07 12.65 2.69
N SER A 303 5.52 12.18 1.58
CA SER A 303 6.26 11.87 0.38
C SER A 303 5.65 12.48 -0.86
N THR A 304 6.51 12.82 -1.81
CA THR A 304 6.15 13.17 -3.19
C THR A 304 7.00 12.34 -4.16
N ALA A 305 6.38 11.81 -5.20
CA ALA A 305 7.04 11.06 -6.26
C ALA A 305 7.09 11.86 -7.57
N SER A 306 8.06 11.58 -8.43
CA SER A 306 8.14 12.16 -9.79
C SER A 306 7.01 11.72 -10.72
N THR A 307 6.17 10.78 -10.29
CA THR A 307 4.95 10.31 -10.97
C THR A 307 3.71 11.13 -10.59
N GLY A 308 3.87 12.28 -9.93
CA GLY A 308 2.77 13.11 -9.45
C GLY A 308 2.08 12.62 -8.16
N VAL A 309 2.42 11.42 -7.68
CA VAL A 309 1.81 10.84 -6.47
C VAL A 309 2.34 11.52 -5.21
N SER A 310 1.44 11.86 -4.30
CA SER A 310 1.78 12.35 -2.96
C SER A 310 1.15 11.50 -1.87
N VAL A 311 1.87 11.32 -0.77
CA VAL A 311 1.43 10.50 0.37
C VAL A 311 1.71 11.25 1.67
N ARG A 312 0.74 11.28 2.57
CA ARG A 312 0.93 11.68 3.97
C ARG A 312 0.53 10.53 4.86
N ALA A 313 1.32 10.24 5.88
CA ALA A 313 1.00 9.19 6.83
C ALA A 313 1.28 9.61 8.26
N SER A 314 0.43 9.13 9.17
CA SER A 314 0.67 9.13 10.61
C SER A 314 0.94 7.71 11.05
N LEU A 315 2.06 7.53 11.75
CA LEU A 315 2.59 6.26 12.19
C LEU A 315 2.81 6.32 13.70
N ALA A 316 2.84 5.18 14.35
CA ALA A 316 3.36 5.04 15.69
C ALA A 316 4.37 3.89 15.75
N TYR A 317 5.43 4.05 16.55
CA TYR A 317 6.36 2.96 16.82
C TYR A 317 6.80 3.03 18.29
N THR A 318 7.19 1.88 18.83
CA THR A 318 7.83 1.81 20.14
C THR A 318 9.33 1.69 19.94
N LYS A 319 10.11 2.56 20.56
CA LYS A 319 11.57 2.42 20.61
C LYS A 319 11.91 1.31 21.60
N GLY A 320 12.63 0.27 21.16
CA GLY A 320 13.15 -0.76 22.05
C GLY A 320 14.11 -0.13 23.06
N ALA A 321 14.16 -0.68 24.28
CA ALA A 321 15.16 -0.27 25.27
C ALA A 321 16.55 -0.39 24.64
N SER A 322 17.30 0.71 24.60
CA SER A 322 18.70 0.67 24.21
C SER A 322 19.46 -0.14 25.26
N SER A 323 19.77 -1.39 24.92
CA SER A 323 20.76 -2.20 25.64
C SER A 323 22.15 -1.58 25.48
#